data_AF-A0A819PAM5-F1
#
_entry.id   AF-A0A819PAM5-F1
#
_cell.length_a   1.000
_cell.length_b   1.000
_cell.length_c   1.000
_cell.angle_alpha   90.00
_cell.angle_beta   90.00
_cell.angle_gamma   90.00
#
_symmetry.space_group_name_H-M   'P 1'
#
loop_
_entity.id
_entity.type
_entity.pdbx_description
1 polymer ?
#
loop_
_entity_poly.entity_id
_entity_poly.type
_entity_poly.pdbx_seq_one_letter_code
_entity_poly.pdbx_strand_id
1 'polypeptide(L)'
;MRPPRCLLMTTGNNTVDFHPSLDRNGKIYLSTINTWSEPSWCPAQSLSSLLISIQSLLSQNPYHDEPGFEQERQLGDSKRYNEIISHETLRVAVCEMLENLDSCPEQFREIMIQQFFKFYDYHILVCTENMDNDDQLMRDPFRGRCGSFQYSSIFTRLVQLKSELEIIELSRKEQQPTYSNIQNIIESSDNRALIGLSDDELISDDIFNDVEKYESENKNEKAEDDDDDV
;
A
#
# COMPACT_ATOMS: atom_id res chain seq x y z
N MET A 1 -13.99 1.08 29.83
CA MET A 1 -13.70 1.64 28.48
C MET A 1 -14.37 0.78 27.44
N ARG A 2 -14.82 1.35 26.32
CA ARG A 2 -15.34 0.59 25.17
C ARG A 2 -14.23 0.43 24.13
N PRO A 3 -14.18 -0.66 23.37
CA PRO A 3 -13.25 -0.77 22.25
C PRO A 3 -13.50 0.34 21.22
N PRO A 4 -12.47 0.75 20.47
CA PRO A 4 -12.67 1.61 19.32
C PRO A 4 -13.55 0.91 18.28
N ARG A 5 -14.29 1.70 17.49
CA ARG A 5 -15.02 1.19 16.33
C ARG A 5 -14.07 1.20 15.13
N CYS A 6 -13.93 0.06 14.48
CA CYS A 6 -13.08 -0.12 13.32
C CYS A 6 -13.92 -0.60 12.12
N LEU A 7 -13.55 -0.14 10.93
CA LEU A 7 -14.17 -0.53 9.67
C LEU A 7 -13.07 -0.69 8.63
N LEU A 8 -13.07 -1.80 7.90
CA LEU A 8 -12.24 -1.99 6.72
C LEU A 8 -12.88 -1.20 5.56
N MET A 9 -12.13 -0.24 5.01
CA MET A 9 -12.62 0.60 3.92
C MET A 9 -12.35 -0.01 2.54
N THR A 10 -11.28 -0.78 2.41
CA THR A 10 -10.87 -1.45 1.18
C THR A 10 -11.67 -2.73 1.00
N THR A 11 -12.88 -2.64 0.43
CA THR A 11 -13.80 -3.79 0.22
C THR A 11 -14.28 -3.95 -1.22
N GLY A 12 -13.73 -3.16 -2.15
CA GLY A 12 -14.16 -3.14 -3.56
C GLY A 12 -15.63 -2.75 -3.70
N ASN A 13 -16.07 -1.69 -3.03
CA ASN A 13 -17.49 -1.30 -2.96
C ASN A 13 -18.42 -2.40 -2.40
N ASN A 14 -17.96 -3.04 -1.33
CA ASN A 14 -18.64 -4.13 -0.65
C ASN A 14 -18.86 -5.39 -1.52
N THR A 15 -17.94 -5.70 -2.42
CA THR A 15 -17.99 -6.93 -3.23
C THR A 15 -17.08 -8.03 -2.71
N VAL A 16 -16.04 -7.70 -1.93
CA VAL A 16 -14.96 -8.63 -1.56
C VAL A 16 -14.93 -8.93 -0.07
N ASP A 17 -14.92 -10.21 0.29
CA ASP A 17 -14.58 -10.66 1.64
C ASP A 17 -13.11 -11.09 1.65
N PHE A 18 -12.24 -10.31 2.30
CA PHE A 18 -10.78 -10.53 2.25
C PHE A 18 -10.28 -11.64 3.18
N HIS A 19 -11.08 -11.98 4.18
CA HIS A 19 -10.77 -12.95 5.21
C HIS A 19 -12.10 -13.40 5.85
N PRO A 20 -12.21 -14.60 6.44
CA PRO A 20 -13.43 -15.00 7.14
C PRO A 20 -13.88 -13.99 8.21
N SER A 21 -12.90 -13.38 8.89
CA SER A 21 -13.09 -12.28 9.84
C SER A 21 -13.13 -10.86 9.25
N LEU A 22 -13.01 -10.68 7.94
CA LEU A 22 -13.08 -9.36 7.27
C LEU A 22 -14.11 -9.42 6.15
N ASP A 23 -15.35 -9.03 6.46
CA ASP A 23 -16.43 -9.11 5.50
C ASP A 23 -16.47 -7.91 4.53
N ARG A 24 -17.19 -8.13 3.43
CA ARG A 24 -17.40 -7.14 2.38
C ARG A 24 -18.06 -5.86 2.85
N ASN A 25 -18.82 -5.88 3.96
CA ASN A 25 -19.42 -4.65 4.50
C ASN A 25 -18.41 -3.84 5.34
N GLY A 26 -17.15 -4.27 5.38
CA GLY A 26 -16.07 -3.66 6.13
C GLY A 26 -16.04 -4.09 7.60
N LYS A 27 -16.90 -5.02 8.03
CA LYS A 27 -16.91 -5.45 9.43
C LYS A 27 -15.72 -6.35 9.71
N ILE A 28 -15.09 -6.08 10.85
CA ILE A 28 -13.96 -6.83 11.37
C ILE A 28 -14.47 -7.66 12.54
N TYR A 29 -14.27 -8.98 12.49
CA TYR A 29 -14.64 -9.92 13.54
C TYR A 29 -13.40 -10.29 14.37
N LEU A 30 -13.17 -9.53 15.43
CA LEU A 30 -12.12 -9.77 16.44
C LEU A 30 -12.71 -9.81 17.85
N SER A 31 -12.14 -10.67 18.68
CA SER A 31 -12.45 -10.79 20.10
C SER A 31 -12.15 -9.49 20.86
N THR A 32 -11.03 -8.86 20.50
CA THR A 32 -10.53 -7.62 21.07
C THR A 32 -11.42 -6.40 20.82
N ILE A 33 -12.30 -6.42 19.81
CA ILE A 33 -13.34 -5.39 19.59
C ILE A 33 -14.75 -5.91 19.90
N ASN A 34 -14.85 -7.01 20.64
CA ASN A 34 -16.10 -7.65 21.09
C ASN A 34 -17.02 -8.08 19.95
N THR A 35 -16.44 -8.49 18.83
CA THR A 35 -17.17 -9.02 17.66
C THR A 35 -16.95 -10.51 17.46
N TRP A 36 -16.13 -11.13 18.31
CA TRP A 36 -15.84 -12.57 18.34
C TRP A 36 -15.63 -13.07 19.78
N SER A 37 -15.59 -14.38 20.01
CA SER A 37 -15.48 -14.98 21.36
C SER A 37 -14.21 -14.56 22.10
N GLU A 38 -14.26 -14.52 23.44
CA GLU A 38 -13.19 -14.12 24.38
C GLU A 38 -11.73 -14.30 23.91
N PRO A 39 -10.81 -13.39 24.29
CA PRO A 39 -10.93 -12.33 25.31
C PRO A 39 -11.49 -11.00 24.79
N SER A 40 -12.30 -10.34 25.62
CA SER A 40 -12.89 -9.02 25.35
C SER A 40 -11.92 -7.85 25.56
N TRP A 41 -12.26 -6.69 25.01
CA TRP A 41 -11.48 -5.45 25.18
C TRP A 41 -11.17 -5.16 26.65
N CYS A 42 -9.89 -4.97 26.98
CA CYS A 42 -9.46 -4.59 28.33
C CYS A 42 -8.62 -3.30 28.34
N PRO A 43 -8.57 -2.55 29.47
CA PRO A 43 -7.83 -1.28 29.54
C PRO A 43 -6.31 -1.39 29.30
N ALA A 44 -5.75 -2.61 29.35
CA ALA A 44 -4.34 -2.85 29.02
C ALA A 44 -4.07 -2.85 27.50
N GLN A 45 -5.11 -2.94 26.67
CA GLN A 45 -4.99 -2.91 25.22
C GLN A 45 -4.90 -1.47 24.70
N SER A 46 -4.10 -1.31 23.66
CA SER A 46 -3.88 -0.05 22.94
C SER A 46 -4.35 -0.16 21.49
N LEU A 47 -4.47 0.98 20.81
CA LEU A 47 -4.71 1.01 19.36
C LEU A 47 -3.65 0.21 18.60
N SER A 48 -2.38 0.30 19.00
CA SER A 48 -1.29 -0.47 18.40
C SER A 48 -1.52 -1.99 18.54
N SER A 49 -1.91 -2.46 19.73
CA SER A 49 -2.20 -3.89 19.94
C SER A 49 -3.40 -4.36 19.11
N LEU A 50 -4.38 -3.48 18.88
CA LEU A 50 -5.51 -3.77 18.01
C LEU A 50 -5.09 -3.84 16.53
N LEU A 51 -4.28 -2.90 16.05
CA LEU A 51 -3.76 -2.91 14.68
C LEU A 51 -2.90 -4.17 14.41
N ILE A 52 -2.07 -4.57 15.37
CA ILE A 52 -1.30 -5.83 15.29
C ILE A 52 -2.25 -7.04 15.23
N SER A 53 -3.33 -7.03 16.02
CA SER A 53 -4.33 -8.11 15.98
C SER A 53 -5.02 -8.22 14.62
N ILE A 54 -5.36 -7.07 14.00
CA ILE A 54 -5.94 -7.03 12.65
C ILE A 54 -4.93 -7.54 11.61
N GLN A 55 -3.68 -7.08 11.68
CA GLN A 55 -2.62 -7.54 10.77
C GLN A 55 -2.39 -9.04 10.88
N SER A 56 -2.48 -9.60 12.09
CA SER A 56 -2.26 -11.03 12.35
C SER A 56 -3.34 -11.92 11.71
N LEU A 57 -4.52 -11.38 11.36
CA LEU A 57 -5.53 -12.09 10.58
C LEU A 57 -5.09 -12.32 9.13
N LEU A 58 -4.16 -11.52 8.61
CA LEU A 58 -3.68 -11.63 7.23
C LEU A 58 -2.62 -12.75 7.14
N SER A 59 -3.06 -13.96 7.49
CA SER A 59 -2.24 -15.17 7.57
C SER A 59 -1.98 -15.77 6.19
N GLN A 60 -1.04 -16.73 6.11
CA GLN A 60 -0.73 -17.43 4.85
C GLN A 60 -1.83 -18.41 4.42
N ASN A 61 -2.70 -18.81 5.33
CA ASN A 61 -3.77 -19.79 5.07
C ASN A 61 -5.08 -19.37 5.77
N PRO A 62 -5.68 -18.24 5.36
CA PRO A 62 -6.85 -17.64 6.01
C PRO A 62 -8.09 -18.54 6.01
N TYR A 63 -8.13 -19.59 5.19
CA TYR A 63 -9.21 -20.59 5.24
C TYR A 63 -9.34 -21.27 6.62
N HIS A 64 -8.21 -21.55 7.27
CA HIS A 64 -8.19 -22.26 8.56
C HIS A 64 -8.58 -21.38 9.75
N ASP A 65 -8.69 -20.07 9.53
CA ASP A 65 -9.08 -19.12 10.57
C ASP A 65 -10.61 -19.12 10.81
N GLU A 66 -11.40 -19.77 9.94
CA GLU A 66 -12.83 -20.00 10.15
C GLU A 66 -13.10 -21.20 11.07
N PRO A 67 -13.95 -21.07 12.12
CA PRO A 67 -14.23 -22.17 13.04
C PRO A 67 -14.80 -23.41 12.36
N GLY A 68 -14.21 -24.57 12.64
CA GLY A 68 -14.61 -25.84 12.03
C GLY A 68 -14.06 -26.06 10.62
N PHE A 69 -13.06 -25.27 10.21
CA PHE A 69 -12.29 -25.41 8.97
C PHE A 69 -10.78 -25.55 9.23
N GLU A 70 -10.39 -25.95 10.45
CA GLU A 70 -8.99 -26.26 10.79
C GLU A 70 -8.43 -27.40 9.91
N GLN A 71 -9.32 -28.25 9.39
CA GLN A 71 -9.04 -29.22 8.34
C GLN A 71 -9.86 -28.90 7.10
N GLU A 72 -9.24 -29.03 5.93
CA GLU A 72 -9.95 -28.85 4.65
C GLU A 72 -11.11 -29.84 4.51
N ARG A 73 -12.30 -29.33 4.21
CA ARG A 73 -13.48 -30.18 3.94
C ARG A 73 -13.33 -30.90 2.60
N GLN A 74 -12.76 -30.21 1.62
CA GLN A 74 -12.36 -30.79 0.35
C GLN A 74 -10.90 -30.47 0.10
N LEU A 75 -10.16 -31.45 -0.42
CA LEU A 75 -8.76 -31.27 -0.75
C LEU A 75 -8.57 -30.05 -1.68
N GLY A 76 -7.68 -29.15 -1.28
CA GLY A 76 -7.35 -27.93 -1.99
C GLY A 76 -8.30 -26.76 -1.74
N ASP A 77 -9.20 -26.83 -0.76
CA ASP A 77 -10.04 -25.69 -0.38
C ASP A 77 -9.23 -24.47 0.07
N SER A 78 -8.20 -24.69 0.90
CA SER A 78 -7.34 -23.61 1.39
C SER A 78 -6.59 -22.95 0.24
N LYS A 79 -6.04 -23.78 -0.68
CA LYS A 79 -5.37 -23.29 -1.88
C LYS A 79 -6.32 -22.47 -2.77
N ARG A 80 -7.52 -22.99 -3.07
CA ARG A 80 -8.53 -22.27 -3.86
C ARG A 80 -8.91 -20.94 -3.22
N TYR A 81 -9.07 -20.92 -1.90
CA TYR A 81 -9.38 -19.70 -1.17
C TYR A 81 -8.23 -18.69 -1.29
N ASN A 82 -6.98 -19.13 -1.12
CA ASN A 82 -5.80 -18.28 -1.31
C ASN A 82 -5.72 -17.70 -2.72
N GLU A 83 -5.96 -18.50 -3.76
CA GLU A 83 -5.96 -18.03 -5.16
C GLU A 83 -6.97 -16.88 -5.36
N ILE A 84 -8.18 -17.02 -4.79
CA ILE A 84 -9.23 -15.99 -4.82
C ILE A 84 -8.76 -14.72 -4.08
N ILE A 85 -8.25 -14.87 -2.85
CA ILE A 85 -7.80 -13.73 -2.05
C ILE A 85 -6.61 -13.02 -2.71
N SER A 86 -5.67 -13.75 -3.30
CA SER A 86 -4.53 -13.20 -4.04
C SER A 86 -5.01 -12.38 -5.24
N HIS A 87 -5.95 -12.91 -6.04
CA HIS A 87 -6.56 -12.18 -7.15
C HIS A 87 -7.24 -10.89 -6.68
N GLU A 88 -8.13 -10.98 -5.69
CA GLU A 88 -8.89 -9.84 -5.20
C GLU A 88 -8.02 -8.80 -4.50
N THR A 89 -6.91 -9.21 -3.87
CA THR A 89 -5.90 -8.32 -3.30
C THR A 89 -5.24 -7.48 -4.39
N LEU A 90 -4.80 -8.08 -5.49
CA LEU A 90 -4.23 -7.32 -6.61
C LEU A 90 -5.29 -6.42 -7.26
N ARG A 91 -6.50 -6.94 -7.47
CA ARG A 91 -7.58 -6.24 -8.16
C ARG A 91 -8.04 -5.00 -7.39
N VAL A 92 -8.26 -5.12 -6.09
CA VAL A 92 -8.87 -4.10 -5.23
C VAL A 92 -7.84 -3.40 -4.35
N ALA A 93 -7.12 -4.15 -3.53
CA ALA A 93 -6.24 -3.57 -2.52
C ALA A 93 -4.97 -2.93 -3.11
N VAL A 94 -4.57 -3.35 -4.32
CA VAL A 94 -3.49 -2.72 -5.09
C VAL A 94 -4.06 -1.80 -6.16
N CYS A 95 -4.71 -2.34 -7.21
CA CYS A 95 -5.08 -1.53 -8.36
C CYS A 95 -6.15 -0.48 -8.03
N GLU A 96 -7.32 -0.86 -7.49
CA GLU A 96 -8.38 0.14 -7.20
C GLU A 96 -7.92 1.19 -6.17
N MET A 97 -7.12 0.81 -5.18
CA MET A 97 -6.58 1.74 -4.19
C MET A 97 -5.63 2.77 -4.80
N LEU A 98 -4.81 2.38 -5.79
CA LEU A 98 -3.90 3.29 -6.49
C LEU A 98 -4.60 4.12 -7.58
N GLU A 99 -5.59 3.56 -8.26
CA GLU A 99 -6.43 4.28 -9.22
C GLU A 99 -7.28 5.36 -8.53
N ASN A 100 -7.61 5.15 -7.25
CA ASN A 100 -8.43 6.06 -6.44
C ASN A 100 -7.65 6.68 -5.27
N LEU A 101 -6.38 7.02 -5.48
CA LEU A 101 -5.51 7.62 -4.45
C LEU A 101 -6.15 8.82 -3.74
N ASP A 102 -6.99 9.59 -4.43
CA ASP A 102 -7.67 10.74 -3.85
C ASP A 102 -8.68 10.40 -2.74
N SER A 103 -9.21 9.17 -2.74
CA SER A 103 -10.08 8.67 -1.68
C SER A 103 -9.31 8.21 -0.43
N CYS A 104 -8.00 8.00 -0.56
CA CYS A 104 -7.13 7.62 0.54
C CYS A 104 -6.63 8.88 1.29
N PRO A 105 -6.54 8.84 2.64
CA PRO A 105 -5.90 9.91 3.39
C PRO A 105 -4.50 10.22 2.86
N GLU A 106 -4.20 11.51 2.68
CA GLU A 106 -2.96 12.01 2.08
C GLU A 106 -1.70 11.40 2.72
N GLN A 107 -1.72 11.21 4.04
CA GLN A 107 -0.61 10.68 4.83
C GLN A 107 -0.21 9.24 4.44
N PHE A 108 -1.10 8.49 3.79
CA PHE A 108 -0.82 7.12 3.34
C PHE A 108 -0.44 7.03 1.87
N ARG A 109 -0.69 8.06 1.06
CA ARG A 109 -0.52 8.00 -0.40
C ARG A 109 0.93 7.72 -0.80
N GLU A 110 1.87 8.46 -0.21
CA GLU A 110 3.30 8.28 -0.50
C GLU A 110 3.77 6.87 -0.11
N ILE A 111 3.39 6.40 1.08
CA ILE A 111 3.73 5.05 1.55
C ILE A 111 3.15 3.99 0.61
N MET A 112 1.90 4.16 0.16
CA MET A 112 1.28 3.22 -0.79
C MET A 112 2.02 3.17 -2.12
N ILE A 113 2.42 4.32 -2.67
CA ILE A 113 3.17 4.40 -3.93
C ILE A 113 4.55 3.74 -3.77
N GLN A 114 5.26 4.04 -2.68
CA GLN A 114 6.56 3.40 -2.38
C GLN A 114 6.44 1.88 -2.26
N GLN A 115 5.43 1.38 -1.53
CA GLN A 115 5.19 -0.06 -1.41
C GLN A 115 4.82 -0.69 -2.76
N PHE A 116 4.03 0.01 -3.59
CA PHE A 116 3.70 -0.47 -4.93
C PHE A 116 4.94 -0.68 -5.79
N PHE A 117 5.86 0.30 -5.85
CA PHE A 117 7.10 0.15 -6.60
C PHE A 117 7.97 -0.98 -6.04
N LYS A 118 8.08 -1.07 -4.70
CA LYS A 118 8.85 -2.13 -4.04
C LYS A 118 8.36 -3.55 -4.37
N PHE A 119 7.05 -3.73 -4.50
CA PHE A 119 6.45 -5.04 -4.77
C PHE A 119 5.98 -5.22 -6.21
N TYR A 120 6.32 -4.29 -7.12
CA TYR A 120 5.82 -4.27 -8.48
C TYR A 120 6.14 -5.57 -9.23
N ASP A 121 7.40 -6.03 -9.19
CA ASP A 121 7.81 -7.24 -9.89
C ASP A 121 7.11 -8.49 -9.36
N TYR A 122 6.86 -8.53 -8.05
CA TYR A 122 6.06 -9.59 -7.43
C TYR A 122 4.61 -9.56 -7.92
N HIS A 123 3.98 -8.38 -8.00
CA HIS A 123 2.62 -8.24 -8.52
C HIS A 123 2.50 -8.69 -9.98
N ILE A 124 3.49 -8.33 -10.80
CA ILE A 124 3.58 -8.76 -12.19
C ILE A 124 3.77 -10.27 -12.29
N LEU A 125 4.70 -10.84 -11.51
CA LEU A 125 4.95 -12.29 -11.47
C LEU A 125 3.66 -13.06 -11.17
N VAL A 126 2.96 -12.69 -10.09
CA VAL A 126 1.69 -13.34 -9.70
C VAL A 126 0.66 -13.26 -10.83
N CYS A 127 0.56 -12.13 -11.53
CA CYS A 127 -0.34 -12.04 -12.69
C CYS A 127 0.09 -13.01 -13.79
N THR A 128 1.37 -12.98 -14.20
CA THR A 128 1.88 -13.80 -15.31
C THR A 128 1.77 -15.30 -15.05
N GLU A 129 2.02 -15.75 -13.82
CA GLU A 129 1.91 -17.18 -13.45
C GLU A 129 0.45 -17.67 -13.44
N ASN A 130 -0.53 -16.77 -13.38
CA ASN A 130 -1.94 -17.12 -13.23
C ASN A 130 -2.82 -16.66 -14.40
N MET A 131 -2.24 -16.12 -15.50
CA MET A 131 -3.00 -15.71 -16.69
C MET A 131 -3.80 -16.86 -17.32
N ASP A 132 -3.30 -18.10 -17.23
CA ASP A 132 -4.01 -19.29 -17.73
C ASP A 132 -5.34 -19.56 -16.98
N ASN A 133 -5.54 -18.93 -15.83
CA ASN A 133 -6.76 -19.04 -15.03
C ASN A 133 -7.83 -18.00 -15.41
N ASP A 134 -7.56 -17.11 -16.36
CA ASP A 134 -8.53 -16.11 -16.79
C ASP A 134 -9.87 -16.73 -17.22
N ASP A 135 -10.95 -16.02 -16.90
CA ASP A 135 -12.34 -16.42 -17.09
C ASP A 135 -12.78 -17.68 -16.30
N GLN A 136 -11.86 -18.38 -15.62
CA GLN A 136 -12.24 -19.45 -14.71
C GLN A 136 -13.02 -18.88 -13.53
N LEU A 137 -14.11 -19.56 -13.16
CA LEU A 137 -14.97 -19.14 -12.06
C LEU A 137 -14.26 -19.31 -10.72
N MET A 138 -14.23 -18.24 -9.93
CA MET A 138 -13.80 -18.27 -8.54
C MET A 138 -14.81 -19.05 -7.71
N ARG A 139 -14.36 -20.20 -7.18
CA ARG A 139 -15.15 -21.10 -6.33
C ARG A 139 -14.70 -20.97 -4.88
N ASP A 140 -15.30 -20.02 -4.19
CA ASP A 140 -15.10 -19.75 -2.78
C ASP A 140 -15.68 -20.91 -1.94
N PRO A 141 -14.86 -21.57 -1.10
CA PRO A 141 -15.32 -22.67 -0.23
C PRO A 141 -16.41 -22.29 0.78
N PHE A 142 -16.54 -21.01 1.14
CA PHE A 142 -17.52 -20.49 2.10
C PHE A 142 -18.76 -19.95 1.41
N ARG A 143 -18.61 -19.26 0.27
CA ARG A 143 -19.70 -18.47 -0.37
C ARG A 143 -20.13 -18.96 -1.75
N GLY A 144 -19.46 -19.96 -2.31
CA GLY A 144 -19.80 -20.51 -3.63
C GLY A 144 -19.17 -19.72 -4.77
N ARG A 145 -19.95 -19.03 -5.61
CA ARG A 145 -19.42 -18.36 -6.82
C ARG A 145 -19.16 -16.88 -6.55
N CYS A 146 -17.92 -16.43 -6.77
CA CYS A 146 -17.46 -15.07 -6.46
C CYS A 146 -16.89 -14.31 -7.69
N GLY A 147 -17.45 -14.53 -8.88
CA GLY A 147 -16.94 -13.95 -10.13
C GLY A 147 -15.97 -14.88 -10.86
N SER A 148 -15.10 -14.31 -11.68
CA SER A 148 -14.06 -15.04 -12.42
C SER A 148 -12.70 -14.35 -12.27
N PHE A 149 -11.63 -15.11 -12.44
CA PHE A 149 -10.28 -14.55 -12.49
C PHE A 149 -10.07 -13.69 -13.75
N GLN A 150 -9.32 -12.60 -13.60
CA GLN A 150 -9.08 -11.56 -14.60
C GLN A 150 -7.63 -11.04 -14.51
N TYR A 151 -6.65 -11.93 -14.40
CA TYR A 151 -5.23 -11.60 -14.26
C TYR A 151 -4.70 -10.81 -15.46
N SER A 152 -5.14 -11.06 -16.70
CA SER A 152 -4.71 -10.23 -17.85
C SER A 152 -5.16 -8.78 -17.74
N SER A 153 -6.37 -8.56 -17.21
CA SER A 153 -6.89 -7.21 -16.96
C SER A 153 -6.12 -6.53 -15.83
N ILE A 154 -5.83 -7.26 -14.75
CA ILE A 154 -5.04 -6.75 -13.62
C ILE A 154 -3.62 -6.40 -14.06
N PHE A 155 -2.96 -7.27 -14.83
CA PHE A 155 -1.64 -7.02 -15.39
C PHE A 155 -1.60 -5.71 -16.20
N THR A 156 -2.58 -5.51 -17.07
CA THR A 156 -2.68 -4.29 -17.88
C THR A 156 -2.83 -3.05 -17.00
N ARG A 157 -3.67 -3.13 -15.95
CA ARG A 157 -3.84 -2.04 -14.97
C ARG A 157 -2.56 -1.75 -14.20
N LEU A 158 -1.82 -2.77 -13.76
CA LEU A 158 -0.54 -2.61 -13.05
C LEU A 158 0.50 -1.89 -13.91
N VAL A 159 0.63 -2.28 -15.18
CA VAL A 159 1.56 -1.63 -16.13
C VAL A 159 1.17 -0.17 -16.36
N GLN A 160 -0.13 0.09 -16.55
CA GLN A 160 -0.63 1.45 -16.71
C GLN A 160 -0.33 2.29 -15.45
N LEU A 161 -0.68 1.78 -14.27
CA LEU A 161 -0.41 2.44 -12.99
C LEU A 161 1.07 2.77 -12.79
N LYS A 162 1.97 1.83 -13.12
CA LYS A 162 3.42 2.09 -13.03
C LYS A 162 3.83 3.28 -13.88
N SER A 163 3.41 3.32 -15.15
CA SER A 163 3.76 4.43 -16.04
C SER A 163 3.17 5.77 -15.58
N GLU A 164 1.91 5.78 -15.12
CA GLU A 164 1.28 6.99 -14.58
C GLU A 164 1.98 7.51 -13.32
N LEU A 165 2.31 6.62 -12.38
CA LEU A 165 2.99 6.98 -11.14
C LEU A 165 4.43 7.44 -11.36
N GLU A 166 5.17 6.85 -12.31
CA GLU A 166 6.50 7.31 -12.68
C GLU A 166 6.48 8.73 -13.25
N ILE A 167 5.50 9.06 -14.09
CA ILE A 167 5.32 10.42 -14.63
C ILE A 167 5.04 11.42 -13.51
N ILE A 168 4.20 11.03 -12.54
CA ILE A 168 3.89 11.88 -11.37
C ILE A 168 5.15 12.13 -10.53
N GLU A 169 5.95 11.10 -10.26
CA GLU A 169 7.20 11.21 -9.49
C GLU A 169 8.26 12.05 -10.22
N LEU A 170 8.38 11.92 -11.54
CA LEU A 170 9.25 12.77 -12.36
C LEU A 170 8.80 14.24 -12.31
N SER A 171 7.49 14.48 -12.47
CA SER A 171 6.92 15.84 -12.40
C SER A 171 7.12 16.47 -11.01
N ARG A 172 7.07 15.67 -9.93
CA ARG A 172 7.36 16.15 -8.57
C ARG A 172 8.83 16.54 -8.40
N LYS A 173 9.75 15.76 -8.96
CA LYS A 173 11.20 16.06 -8.93
C LYS A 173 11.55 17.29 -9.73
N GLU A 174 10.88 17.56 -10.85
CA GLU A 174 11.07 18.78 -11.63
C GLU A 174 10.51 20.04 -10.93
N GLN A 175 9.48 19.89 -10.09
CA GLN A 175 8.90 20.99 -9.31
C GLN A 175 9.64 21.26 -8.00
N GLN A 176 10.45 20.33 -7.51
CA GLN A 176 11.34 20.60 -6.38
C GLN A 176 12.40 21.63 -6.81
N PRO A 177 12.54 22.75 -6.09
CA PRO A 177 13.51 23.76 -6.44
C PRO A 177 14.91 23.16 -6.29
N THR A 178 15.63 23.05 -7.41
CA THR A 178 17.03 22.63 -7.43
C THR A 178 17.90 23.62 -6.65
N TYR A 179 19.08 23.20 -6.19
CA TYR A 179 20.06 24.10 -5.56
C TYR A 179 20.23 25.43 -6.32
N SER A 180 20.41 25.38 -7.64
CA SER A 180 20.52 26.58 -8.48
C SER A 180 19.24 27.42 -8.52
N ASN A 181 18.06 26.80 -8.47
CA ASN A 181 16.79 27.51 -8.39
C ASN A 181 16.61 28.18 -7.03
N ILE A 182 16.98 27.51 -5.93
CA ILE A 182 16.97 28.07 -4.57
C ILE A 182 17.93 29.26 -4.50
N GLN A 183 19.15 29.11 -5.03
CA GLN A 183 20.13 30.19 -5.06
C GLN A 183 19.64 31.39 -5.87
N ASN A 184 19.06 31.18 -7.06
CA ASN A 184 18.45 32.25 -7.85
C ASN A 184 17.25 32.92 -7.17
N ILE A 185 16.43 32.16 -6.42
CA ILE A 185 15.27 32.67 -5.67
C ILE A 185 15.74 33.53 -4.49
N ILE A 186 16.78 33.09 -3.77
CA ILE A 186 17.36 33.80 -2.63
C ILE A 186 18.13 35.05 -3.10
N GLU A 187 18.85 34.96 -4.22
CA GLU A 187 19.60 36.07 -4.81
C GLU A 187 18.71 37.10 -5.53
N SER A 188 17.44 36.77 -5.79
CA SER A 188 16.49 37.75 -6.31
C SER A 188 16.28 38.90 -5.32
N SER A 189 16.44 40.13 -5.81
CA SER A 189 16.51 41.35 -4.99
C SER A 189 15.27 41.57 -4.13
N ASP A 190 14.11 41.10 -4.59
CA ASP A 190 12.83 41.21 -3.87
C ASP A 190 12.76 40.28 -2.64
N ASN A 191 13.45 39.14 -2.65
CA ASN A 191 13.46 38.18 -1.55
C ASN A 191 14.54 38.48 -0.50
N ARG A 192 15.70 39.04 -0.90
CA ARG A 192 16.75 39.50 0.05
C ARG A 192 16.19 40.48 1.10
N ALA A 193 15.37 41.43 0.66
CA ALA A 193 14.74 42.43 1.52
C ALA A 193 13.70 41.83 2.49
N LEU A 194 13.04 40.73 2.11
CA LEU A 194 12.01 40.03 2.90
C LEU A 194 12.60 39.15 4.01
N ILE A 195 13.81 38.63 3.81
CA ILE A 195 14.50 37.73 4.75
C ILE A 195 15.42 38.53 5.72
N GLY A 196 15.56 39.83 5.52
CA GLY A 196 16.31 40.72 6.41
C GLY A 196 17.83 40.57 6.32
N LEU A 197 18.34 39.95 5.25
CA LEU A 197 19.77 39.80 4.98
C LEU A 197 20.30 41.10 4.38
N SER A 198 21.39 41.62 4.94
CA SER A 198 22.07 42.80 4.39
C SER A 198 22.82 42.43 3.09
N ASP A 199 23.03 43.40 2.20
CA ASP A 199 23.72 43.19 0.90
C ASP A 199 25.15 42.63 1.05
N ASP A 200 25.72 42.65 2.27
CA ASP A 200 27.08 42.19 2.58
C ASP A 200 27.15 40.85 3.37
N GLU A 201 26.01 40.23 3.73
CA GLU A 201 26.00 38.92 4.40
C GLU A 201 26.09 37.77 3.38
N LEU A 202 27.30 37.22 3.21
CA LEU A 202 27.50 35.92 2.58
C LEU A 202 26.75 34.85 3.40
N ILE A 203 25.80 34.18 2.76
CA ILE A 203 25.07 33.04 3.34
C ILE A 203 26.12 32.01 3.79
N SER A 204 26.09 31.65 5.08
CA SER A 204 27.06 30.70 5.66
C SER A 204 27.09 29.40 4.88
N ASP A 205 28.30 28.92 4.56
CA ASP A 205 28.58 27.61 3.96
C ASP A 205 27.88 26.47 4.73
N ASP A 206 27.53 26.67 6.01
CA ASP A 206 26.85 25.67 6.84
C ASP A 206 25.42 25.34 6.37
N ILE A 207 24.64 26.31 5.87
CA ILE A 207 23.28 26.03 5.34
C ILE A 207 23.37 25.29 4.01
N PHE A 208 24.40 25.59 3.21
CA PHE A 208 24.61 24.98 1.90
C PHE A 208 25.17 23.56 2.00
N ASN A 209 26.03 23.29 2.98
CA ASN A 209 26.54 21.95 3.27
C ASN A 209 25.41 20.97 3.64
N ASP A 210 24.36 21.44 4.31
CA ASP A 210 23.20 20.60 4.65
C ASP A 210 22.35 20.25 3.41
N VAL A 211 22.27 21.15 2.42
CA VAL A 211 21.56 20.91 1.15
C VAL A 211 22.38 20.00 0.21
N GLU A 212 23.69 20.21 0.10
CA GLU A 212 24.57 19.31 -0.67
C GLU A 212 24.63 17.90 -0.06
N LYS A 213 24.61 17.81 1.27
CA LYS A 213 24.50 16.53 1.98
C LYS A 213 23.17 15.84 1.66
N TYR A 214 22.06 16.57 1.66
CA TYR A 214 20.76 16.02 1.29
C TYR A 214 20.70 15.57 -0.18
N GLU A 215 21.30 16.31 -1.11
CA GLU A 215 21.36 15.92 -2.53
C GLU A 215 22.31 14.73 -2.80
N SER A 216 23.40 14.60 -2.03
CA SER A 216 24.35 13.49 -2.16
C SER A 216 23.83 12.20 -1.52
N GLU A 217 23.13 12.28 -0.38
CA GLU A 217 22.45 11.15 0.25
C GLU A 217 21.34 10.59 -0.68
N ASN A 218 20.58 11.46 -1.36
CA ASN A 218 19.54 11.03 -2.32
C ASN A 218 20.07 10.58 -3.70
N LYS A 219 21.33 10.88 -4.06
CA LYS A 219 21.96 10.36 -5.28
C LYS A 219 22.59 8.98 -5.10
N ASN A 220 23.07 8.67 -3.90
CA ASN A 220 23.68 7.37 -3.61
C ASN A 220 22.65 6.24 -3.47
N GLU A 221 21.42 6.51 -3.00
CA GLU A 221 20.34 5.49 -3.01
C GLU A 221 19.90 5.08 -4.43
N LYS A 222 20.24 5.85 -5.46
CA LYS A 222 19.94 5.52 -6.87
C LYS A 222 21.05 4.77 -7.60
N ALA A 223 22.22 4.61 -6.99
CA ALA A 223 23.39 4.00 -7.63
C ALA A 223 23.70 2.58 -7.10
N GLU A 224 23.05 2.14 -6.03
CA GLU A 224 23.22 0.77 -5.49
C GLU A 224 22.29 -0.27 -6.13
N ASP A 225 21.33 0.13 -6.99
CA ASP A 225 20.40 -0.79 -7.66
C ASP A 225 20.81 -1.18 -9.10
N ASP A 226 21.93 -0.65 -9.64
CA ASP A 226 22.36 -0.86 -11.04
C ASP A 226 23.64 -1.73 -11.19
N ASP A 227 24.19 -2.32 -10.12
CA ASP A 227 25.51 -2.99 -10.14
C ASP A 227 25.50 -4.45 -9.65
N ASP A 228 24.42 -5.21 -9.90
CA ASP A 228 24.38 -6.68 -9.74
C ASP A 228 23.85 -7.36 -11.03
N ASP A 229 24.54 -7.16 -12.15
CA ASP A 229 24.45 -8.06 -13.32
C ASP A 229 25.77 -8.05 -14.11
N VAL A 230 26.75 -8.87 -13.65
CA VAL A 230 27.87 -9.40 -14.47
C VAL A 230 28.09 -10.88 -14.16
#